data_AF-A0AAD9V6X4-F1
#
_entry.id   AF-A0AAD9V6X4-F1
#
_cell.length_a   1.000
_cell.length_b   1.000
_cell.length_c   1.000
_cell.angle_alpha   90.00
_cell.angle_beta   90.00
_cell.angle_gamma   90.00
#
_symmetry.space_group_name_H-M   'P 1'
#
loop_
_entity.id
_entity.type
_entity.pdbx_description
1 polymer ?
#
loop_
_entity_poly.entity_id
_entity_poly.type
_entity_poly.pdbx_seq_one_letter_code
_entity_poly.pdbx_strand_id
1 'polypeptide(L)'
;MSRVHHLDECDPNIAVSGYKLERIKSCKLLGVHIHEHLKWDDHIKHTVSGCYASLSILRKLKYLAKYELRKQLAETLILSKLDYADLVFYPLPQFLLRRLQRV
;
A
#
# COMPACT_ATOMS: atom_id res chain seq x y z
N MET A 1 -36.33 1.06 -0.58
CA MET A 1 -35.91 0.15 0.51
C MET A 1 -34.88 -0.82 -0.04
N SER A 2 -33.62 -0.68 0.33
CA SER A 2 -32.55 -1.58 -0.11
C SER A 2 -32.74 -2.95 0.53
N ARG A 3 -32.88 -3.98 -0.30
CA ARG A 3 -33.40 -5.30 0.08
C ARG A 3 -32.31 -6.28 0.55
N VAL A 4 -31.05 -5.83 0.61
CA VAL A 4 -29.88 -6.68 0.89
C VAL A 4 -28.94 -5.92 1.83
N HIS A 5 -28.76 -6.43 3.05
CA HIS A 5 -27.85 -5.88 4.06
C HIS A 5 -26.45 -6.50 3.99
N HIS A 6 -26.29 -7.61 3.27
CA HIS A 6 -25.02 -8.33 3.08
C HIS A 6 -24.68 -8.42 1.59
N LEU A 7 -23.83 -7.51 1.11
CA LEU A 7 -23.34 -7.51 -0.28
C LEU A 7 -22.52 -8.76 -0.62
N ASP A 8 -22.14 -9.57 0.36
CA ASP A 8 -21.39 -10.81 0.16
C ASP A 8 -22.26 -11.95 -0.40
N GLU A 9 -23.59 -11.86 -0.27
CA GLU A 9 -24.53 -12.87 -0.78
C GLU A 9 -24.94 -12.61 -2.25
N CYS A 10 -24.58 -11.45 -2.80
CA CYS A 10 -24.91 -11.06 -4.16
C CYS A 10 -23.67 -11.13 -5.05
N ASP A 11 -23.62 -12.12 -5.95
CA ASP A 11 -22.64 -12.19 -7.03
C ASP A 11 -23.24 -11.55 -8.30
N PRO A 12 -22.96 -10.26 -8.59
CA PRO A 12 -23.52 -9.62 -9.77
C PRO A 12 -22.92 -10.26 -11.02
N ASN A 13 -23.77 -10.61 -11.99
CA ASN A 13 -23.31 -11.16 -13.27
C ASN A 13 -22.74 -10.04 -14.17
N ILE A 14 -21.53 -9.59 -13.85
CA ILE A 14 -20.81 -8.57 -14.60
C ILE A 14 -19.88 -9.27 -15.58
N ALA A 15 -20.02 -8.98 -16.87
CA ALA A 15 -19.14 -9.48 -17.91
C ALA A 15 -18.61 -8.33 -18.77
N VAL A 16 -17.33 -8.40 -19.14
CA VAL A 16 -16.69 -7.47 -20.06
C VAL A 16 -16.19 -8.28 -21.25
N SER A 17 -16.63 -7.92 -22.46
CA SER A 17 -16.28 -8.64 -23.70
C SER A 17 -16.52 -10.16 -23.64
N GLY A 18 -17.57 -10.59 -22.94
CA GLY A 18 -17.93 -12.01 -22.76
C GLY A 18 -17.20 -12.72 -21.61
N TYR A 19 -16.25 -12.06 -20.94
CA TYR A 19 -15.57 -12.61 -19.77
C TYR A 19 -16.29 -12.20 -18.48
N LYS A 20 -16.77 -13.19 -17.72
CA LYS A 20 -17.35 -12.95 -16.39
C LYS A 20 -16.25 -12.44 -15.45
N LEU A 21 -16.51 -11.34 -14.75
CA LEU A 21 -15.59 -10.83 -13.75
C LEU A 21 -15.73 -11.64 -12.46
N GLU A 22 -14.60 -12.00 -11.88
CA GLU A 22 -14.54 -12.62 -10.57
C GLU A 22 -14.45 -11.56 -9.48
N ARG A 23 -15.19 -11.76 -8.37
CA ARG A 23 -15.03 -10.96 -7.17
C ARG A 23 -13.79 -11.41 -6.41
N ILE A 24 -12.89 -10.48 -6.17
CA ILE A 24 -11.65 -10.70 -5.42
C ILE A 24 -11.65 -9.83 -4.15
N LYS A 25 -11.14 -10.39 -3.05
CA LYS A 25 -11.11 -9.69 -1.75
C LYS A 25 -10.03 -8.61 -1.67
N SER A 26 -8.92 -8.85 -2.34
CA SER A 26 -7.78 -7.93 -2.40
C SER A 26 -7.07 -8.10 -3.74
N CYS A 27 -6.64 -6.99 -4.33
CA CYS A 27 -5.89 -7.00 -5.57
C CYS A 27 -4.75 -5.98 -5.50
N LYS A 28 -3.70 -6.21 -6.29
CA LYS A 28 -2.61 -5.25 -6.45
C LYS A 28 -2.78 -4.53 -7.78
N LEU A 29 -3.02 -3.23 -7.72
CA LEU A 29 -3.18 -2.37 -8.89
C LEU A 29 -2.15 -1.24 -8.83
N LEU A 30 -1.30 -1.15 -9.87
CA LEU A 30 -0.24 -0.13 -9.97
C LEU A 30 0.66 -0.03 -8.72
N GLY A 31 0.88 -1.12 -7.99
CA GLY A 31 1.70 -1.11 -6.77
C GLY A 31 0.92 -0.89 -5.47
N VAL A 32 -0.35 -0.50 -5.54
CA VAL A 32 -1.24 -0.34 -4.38
C VAL A 32 -2.03 -1.62 -4.15
N HIS A 33 -2.16 -2.05 -2.88
CA HIS A 33 -3.02 -3.18 -2.53
C HIS A 33 -4.40 -2.62 -2.14
N ILE A 34 -5.43 -3.00 -2.88
CA ILE A 34 -6.79 -2.51 -2.70
C ILE A 34 -7.64 -3.67 -2.17
N HIS A 35 -8.18 -3.49 -0.96
CA HIS A 35 -9.11 -4.44 -0.35
C HIS A 35 -10.55 -4.09 -0.74
N GLU A 36 -11.44 -5.09 -0.82
CA GLU A 36 -12.88 -4.93 -1.15
C GLU A 36 -13.65 -4.01 -0.18
N HIS A 37 -13.06 -3.69 0.97
CA HIS A 37 -13.64 -2.83 2.01
C HIS A 37 -12.78 -1.57 2.21
N LEU A 38 -11.89 -1.25 1.28
CA LEU A 38 -10.95 -0.13 1.34
C LEU A 38 -10.14 -0.10 2.66
N LYS A 39 -9.80 -1.30 3.15
CA LYS A 39 -8.88 -1.47 4.26
C LYS A 39 -7.45 -1.40 3.74
N TRP A 40 -6.64 -0.55 4.35
CA TRP A 40 -5.28 -0.27 3.90
C TRP A 40 -4.21 -1.00 4.72
N ASP A 41 -4.59 -1.84 5.68
CA ASP A 41 -3.67 -2.55 6.58
C ASP A 41 -2.60 -3.34 5.81
N ASP A 42 -3.02 -4.07 4.77
CA ASP A 42 -2.13 -4.87 3.92
C ASP A 42 -1.21 -3.96 3.09
N HIS A 43 -1.76 -2.92 2.46
CA HIS A 43 -0.97 -1.96 1.70
C HIS A 43 0.11 -1.32 2.57
N ILE A 44 -0.27 -0.78 3.73
CA ILE A 44 0.65 -0.15 4.69
C ILE A 44 1.69 -1.15 5.20
N LYS A 45 1.29 -2.39 5.50
CA LYS A 45 2.22 -3.45 5.91
C LYS A 45 3.28 -3.72 4.84
N HIS A 46 2.88 -3.87 3.58
CA HIS A 46 3.81 -4.09 2.46
C HIS A 46 4.70 -2.88 2.17
N THR A 47 4.15 -1.67 2.22
CA THR A 47 4.88 -0.42 2.02
C THR A 47 5.97 -0.27 3.09
N VAL A 48 5.59 -0.32 4.37
CA VAL A 48 6.49 -0.21 5.54
C VAL A 48 7.56 -1.31 5.53
N SER A 49 7.18 -2.56 5.27
CA SER A 49 8.14 -3.67 5.22
C SER A 49 9.24 -3.44 4.17
N GLY A 50 8.87 -3.00 2.97
CA GLY A 50 9.88 -2.70 1.95
C GLY A 50 10.70 -1.44 2.26
N CYS A 51 10.14 -0.46 2.97
CA CYS A 51 10.94 0.69 3.43
C CYS A 51 12.01 0.27 4.44
N TYR A 52 11.64 -0.59 5.42
CA TYR A 52 12.62 -1.13 6.37
C TYR A 52 13.66 -2.02 5.70
N ALA A 53 13.31 -2.75 4.64
CA ALA A 53 14.28 -3.47 3.84
C ALA A 53 15.33 -2.51 3.24
N SER A 54 14.89 -1.41 2.61
CA SER A 54 15.80 -0.36 2.09
C SER A 54 16.63 0.28 3.21
N LEU A 55 16.02 0.64 4.34
CA LEU A 55 16.73 1.18 5.51
C LEU A 55 17.80 0.21 6.04
N SER A 56 17.51 -1.09 6.04
CA SER A 56 18.47 -2.10 6.49
C SER A 56 19.73 -2.12 5.62
N ILE A 57 19.57 -1.91 4.31
CA ILE A 57 20.68 -1.79 3.35
C ILE A 57 21.44 -0.49 3.58
N LEU A 58 20.74 0.64 3.73
CA LEU A 58 21.36 1.93 4.03
C LEU A 58 22.15 1.91 5.34
N ARG A 59 21.67 1.18 6.34
CA ARG A 59 22.39 0.98 7.61
C ARG A 59 23.70 0.22 7.43
N LYS A 60 23.73 -0.79 6.56
CA LYS A 60 24.98 -1.50 6.20
C LYS A 60 25.95 -0.61 5.43
N LEU A 61 25.42 0.27 4.58
CA LEU A 61 26.21 1.26 3.83
C LEU A 61 26.76 2.41 4.70
N LYS A 62 26.45 2.48 5.99
CA LYS A 62 26.85 3.58 6.89
C LYS A 62 28.36 3.87 6.86
N TYR A 63 29.18 2.83 6.77
CA TYR A 63 30.65 2.94 6.78
C TYR A 63 31.27 3.00 5.37
N LEU A 64 30.47 2.77 4.33
CA LEU A 64 30.91 2.75 2.93
C LEU A 64 30.55 4.04 2.18
N ALA A 65 29.48 4.71 2.60
CA ALA A 65 28.95 5.90 1.93
C ALA A 65 28.88 7.11 2.87
N LYS A 66 29.21 8.29 2.31
CA LYS A 66 29.03 9.59 2.97
C LYS A 66 27.57 9.79 3.39
N TYR A 67 27.36 10.60 4.42
CA TYR A 67 26.03 10.89 4.95
C TYR A 67 25.10 11.47 3.88
N GLU A 68 25.58 12.42 3.07
CA GLU A 68 24.80 13.08 2.01
C GLU A 68 24.24 12.07 1.01
N LEU A 69 25.06 11.14 0.53
CA LEU A 69 24.62 10.07 -0.38
C LEU A 69 23.58 9.17 0.29
N ARG A 70 23.76 8.81 1.56
CA ARG A 70 22.78 8.00 2.31
C ARG A 70 21.46 8.73 2.50
N LYS A 71 21.49 10.05 2.73
CA LYS A 71 20.31 10.90 2.80
C LYS A 71 19.57 10.93 1.46
N GLN A 72 20.28 11.18 0.36
CA GLN A 72 19.69 11.17 -0.99
C GLN A 72 19.08 9.81 -1.33
N LEU A 73 19.74 8.71 -0.97
CA LEU A 73 19.19 7.37 -1.18
C LEU A 73 17.93 7.13 -0.32
N ALA A 74 17.89 7.64 0.91
CA ALA A 74 16.68 7.54 1.73
C ALA A 74 15.50 8.32 1.10
N GLU A 75 15.73 9.56 0.67
CA GLU A 75 14.72 10.38 0.00
C GLU A 75 14.23 9.71 -1.30
N THR A 76 15.15 9.22 -2.14
CA THR A 76 14.80 8.64 -3.44
C THR A 76 14.19 7.24 -3.39
N LEU A 77 14.47 6.44 -2.35
CA LEU A 77 13.98 5.05 -2.26
C LEU A 77 12.85 4.85 -1.24
N ILE A 78 12.86 5.62 -0.16
CA ILE A 78 11.90 5.45 0.94
C ILE A 78 10.80 6.48 0.81
N LEU A 79 11.14 7.77 0.76
CA LEU A 79 10.13 8.84 0.69
C LEU A 79 9.30 8.74 -0.59
N SER A 80 9.95 8.50 -1.73
CA SER A 80 9.26 8.23 -3.01
C SER A 80 8.25 7.09 -2.95
N LYS A 81 8.48 6.08 -2.10
CA LYS A 81 7.58 4.94 -1.91
C LYS A 81 6.43 5.26 -0.97
N LEU A 82 6.67 6.10 0.04
CA LEU A 82 5.64 6.55 0.99
C LEU A 82 4.68 7.55 0.33
N ASP A 83 5.21 8.44 -0.51
CA ASP A 83 4.44 9.47 -1.22
C ASP A 83 3.67 8.88 -2.42
N TYR A 84 4.06 7.70 -2.90
CA TYR A 84 3.39 7.08 -4.02
C TYR A 84 1.95 6.70 -3.70
N ALA A 85 1.02 7.31 -4.45
CA ALA A 85 -0.43 7.06 -4.37
C ALA A 85 -1.04 7.33 -2.98
N ASP A 86 -0.41 8.22 -2.20
CA ASP A 86 -0.87 8.63 -0.86
C ASP A 86 -2.29 9.19 -0.84
N LEU A 87 -2.67 9.94 -1.89
CA LEU A 87 -4.02 10.46 -2.09
C LEU A 87 -5.10 9.37 -2.19
N VAL A 88 -4.75 8.13 -2.58
CA VAL A 88 -5.72 7.04 -2.77
C VAL A 88 -6.21 6.49 -1.44
N PHE A 89 -5.33 6.44 -0.44
CA PHE A 89 -5.63 5.84 0.87
C PHE A 89 -5.78 6.88 1.99
N TYR A 90 -5.62 8.17 1.67
CA TYR A 90 -5.93 9.26 2.59
C TYR A 90 -7.45 9.52 2.65
N PRO A 91 -8.05 9.74 3.83
CA PRO A 91 -7.45 9.75 5.17
C PRO A 91 -7.26 8.35 5.77
N LEU A 92 -6.15 8.14 6.49
CA LEU A 92 -5.87 6.90 7.20
C LEU A 92 -6.28 6.97 8.68
N PRO A 93 -6.72 5.85 9.27
CA PRO A 93 -6.80 5.71 10.72
C PRO A 93 -5.45 6.01 11.40
N GLN A 94 -5.50 6.64 12.58
CA GLN A 94 -4.30 7.10 13.30
C GLN A 94 -3.27 5.98 13.54
N PHE A 95 -3.72 4.75 13.80
CA PHE A 95 -2.81 3.63 14.04
C PHE A 95 -2.02 3.24 12.79
N LEU A 96 -2.61 3.35 11.59
CA LEU A 96 -1.91 3.12 10.31
C LEU A 96 -0.99 4.29 9.97
N LEU A 97 -1.44 5.52 10.19
CA LEU A 97 -0.60 6.70 9.96
C LEU A 97 0.67 6.67 10.83
N ARG A 98 0.55 6.28 12.11
CA ARG A 98 1.70 6.09 13.00
C ARG A 98 2.67 5.01 12.52
N ARG A 99 2.22 4.02 11.75
CA ARG A 99 3.13 3.00 11.18
C ARG A 99 3.96 3.58 10.04
N LEU A 100 3.38 4.43 9.19
CA LEU A 100 4.11 5.14 8.14
C LEU A 100 5.11 6.14 8.74
N GLN A 101 4.69 6.92 9.74
CA GLN A 101 5.54 7.94 10.40
C GLN A 101 6.73 7.37 11.19
N ARG A 102 6.75 6.05 11.47
CA ARG A 102 7.85 5.37 12.17
C ARG A 102 8.95 4.86 11.24
N VAL A 103 8.69 4.83 9.93
CA VAL A 103 9.68 4.51 8.91
C VAL A 103 10.73 5.62 8.88
#